data_AF-A0A2U8DQX3-F1
#
_entry.id   AF-A0A2U8DQX3-F1
#
_cell.length_a   1.000
_cell.length_b   1.000
_cell.length_c   1.000
_cell.angle_alpha   90.00
_cell.angle_beta   90.00
_cell.angle_gamma   90.00
#
_symmetry.space_group_name_H-M   'P 1'
#
loop_
_entity.id
_entity.type
_entity.pdbx_description
1 polymer ?
#
loop_
_entity_poly.entity_id
_entity_poly.type
_entity_poly.pdbx_seq_one_letter_code
_entity_poly.pdbx_strand_id
1 'polypeptide(L)'
;MGLNFKKTIKIGKDIVINFNKNNGISISKDAKHSKFKTNKKNGIIRSSEPKKNKFGENVIDARKGHILLTIAICILLFLGLVNPIFLIITIIPILYMFISKSGRQKMYISASVHSLQVSKIDKAEKYLKKAKSILDNELIFELEEDINNVKNRSSNKKKFLVLEYKDILLNKQIGRNLKAREFENKGNINSAIDLYELNIKEGFTGIVPYERLMELYEKQQKYDDEIRVINKVIEIFKNSWEDKIDKQSEIEMFTSRLEKIKIVKEKLY
;
A
#
# COMPACT_ATOMS: atom_id res chain seq x y z
N MET A 1 -31.47 35.36 -6.15
CA MET A 1 -30.53 35.39 -5.01
C MET A 1 -30.29 33.97 -4.53
N GLY A 2 -29.16 33.34 -4.88
CA GLY A 2 -28.81 32.01 -4.38
C GLY A 2 -27.87 32.14 -3.19
N LEU A 3 -28.30 31.73 -1.99
CA LEU A 3 -27.48 31.68 -0.79
C LEU A 3 -26.36 30.63 -0.95
N ASN A 4 -25.12 31.08 -0.94
CA ASN A 4 -23.92 30.22 -0.99
C ASN A 4 -23.60 29.70 0.42
N PHE A 5 -23.99 28.46 0.72
CA PHE A 5 -23.59 27.79 1.96
C PHE A 5 -22.20 27.15 1.80
N LYS A 6 -21.20 27.77 2.44
CA LYS A 6 -19.84 27.22 2.62
C LYS A 6 -19.76 26.64 4.04
N LYS A 7 -19.48 25.34 4.16
CA LYS A 7 -19.34 24.67 5.47
C LYS A 7 -17.87 24.43 5.76
N THR A 8 -17.42 24.89 6.93
CA THR A 8 -16.04 24.75 7.41
C THR A 8 -16.05 24.01 8.74
N ILE A 9 -15.15 23.03 8.89
CA ILE A 9 -15.00 22.24 10.12
C ILE A 9 -13.56 22.40 10.60
N LYS A 10 -13.38 22.81 11.87
CA LYS A 10 -12.07 22.82 12.53
C LYS A 10 -11.86 21.50 13.26
N ILE A 11 -10.68 20.90 13.09
CA ILE A 11 -10.27 19.69 13.79
C ILE A 11 -8.96 19.99 14.51
N GLY A 12 -9.01 20.02 15.84
CA GLY A 12 -7.86 20.43 16.67
C GLY A 12 -7.49 21.91 16.52
N LYS A 13 -6.28 22.28 16.96
CA LYS A 13 -5.83 23.69 16.96
C LYS A 13 -5.38 24.20 15.59
N ASP A 14 -4.93 23.30 14.71
CA ASP A 14 -4.14 23.72 13.54
C ASP A 14 -4.75 23.30 12.19
N ILE A 15 -5.87 22.56 12.16
CA ILE A 15 -6.41 22.00 10.92
C ILE A 15 -7.82 22.51 10.66
N VAL A 16 -8.01 23.09 9.46
CA VAL A 16 -9.29 23.57 8.96
C VAL A 16 -9.63 22.84 7.67
N ILE A 17 -10.82 22.24 7.62
CA ILE A 17 -11.34 21.53 6.44
C ILE A 17 -12.47 22.35 5.83
N ASN A 18 -12.35 22.68 4.55
CA ASN A 18 -13.33 23.44 3.79
C ASN A 18 -14.00 22.55 2.74
N PHE A 19 -15.33 22.57 2.71
CA PHE A 19 -16.13 21.82 1.74
C PHE A 19 -16.70 22.77 0.69
N ASN A 20 -16.38 22.52 -0.58
CA ASN A 20 -16.95 23.23 -1.73
C ASN A 20 -17.95 22.36 -2.49
N LYS A 21 -18.97 22.97 -3.10
CA LYS A 21 -20.11 22.34 -3.79
C LYS A 21 -19.70 21.44 -4.97
N ASN A 22 -18.51 21.64 -5.53
CA ASN A 22 -17.99 20.86 -6.67
C ASN A 22 -17.12 19.67 -6.23
N ASN A 23 -17.45 19.04 -5.09
CA ASN A 23 -16.72 17.89 -4.50
C ASN A 23 -15.24 18.13 -4.17
N GLY A 24 -14.81 19.39 -4.07
CA GLY A 24 -13.47 19.74 -3.63
C GLY A 24 -13.39 19.82 -2.11
N ILE A 25 -12.56 18.96 -1.51
CA ILE A 25 -12.15 19.09 -0.11
C ILE A 25 -10.76 19.74 -0.10
N SER A 26 -10.62 20.86 0.60
CA SER A 26 -9.30 21.46 0.84
C SER A 26 -9.00 21.48 2.34
N ILE A 27 -7.77 21.08 2.68
CA ILE A 27 -7.24 21.05 4.04
C ILE A 27 -6.16 22.13 4.11
N SER A 28 -6.33 23.08 5.02
CA SER A 28 -5.36 24.16 5.25
C SER A 28 -4.92 24.17 6.72
N LYS A 29 -3.64 24.48 6.95
CA LYS A 29 -3.15 24.78 8.30
C LYS A 29 -3.51 26.22 8.67
N ASP A 30 -4.03 26.44 9.87
CA ASP A 30 -4.42 27.77 10.35
C ASP A 30 -3.15 28.62 10.54
N ALA A 31 -2.99 29.66 9.71
CA ALA A 31 -1.71 30.36 9.51
C ALA A 31 -1.26 31.25 10.70
N LYS A 32 -1.92 31.18 11.86
CA LYS A 32 -1.64 32.05 13.01
C LYS A 32 -0.52 31.54 13.94
N HIS A 33 -0.05 30.30 13.78
CA HIS A 33 1.02 29.75 14.62
C HIS A 33 2.07 28.96 13.83
N SER A 34 2.88 29.63 13.00
CA SER A 34 4.17 29.07 12.59
C SER A 34 5.24 30.15 12.45
N LYS A 35 5.85 30.56 13.57
CA LYS A 35 7.20 31.15 13.55
C LYS A 35 8.21 29.99 13.56
N PHE A 36 8.67 29.56 12.41
CA PHE A 36 9.95 28.83 12.31
C PHE A 36 10.74 29.33 11.10
N LYS A 37 11.97 29.75 11.39
CA LYS A 37 12.96 30.37 10.51
C LYS A 37 13.24 29.49 9.29
N THR A 38 13.05 30.05 8.09
CA THR A 38 13.52 29.48 6.82
C THR A 38 15.00 29.76 6.66
N ASN A 39 15.82 28.70 6.61
CA ASN A 39 17.17 28.79 6.07
C ASN A 39 17.11 28.52 4.55
N LYS A 40 17.66 29.46 3.79
CA LYS A 40 17.52 29.61 2.35
C LYS A 40 18.48 28.64 1.64
N LYS A 41 17.95 27.67 0.89
CA LYS A 41 18.68 27.04 -0.24
C LYS A 41 17.78 26.99 -1.45
N ASN A 42 18.26 27.64 -2.51
CA ASN A 42 17.60 27.84 -3.78
C ASN A 42 17.28 26.50 -4.45
N GLY A 43 16.01 26.31 -4.80
CA GLY A 43 15.54 25.35 -5.77
C GLY A 43 14.31 25.94 -6.43
N ILE A 44 14.50 26.51 -7.62
CA ILE A 44 13.42 27.07 -8.44
C ILE A 44 12.52 25.90 -8.85
N ILE A 45 11.41 25.71 -8.12
CA ILE A 45 10.32 24.84 -8.56
C ILE A 45 9.49 25.68 -9.52
N ARG A 46 9.78 25.57 -10.82
CA ARG A 46 8.83 25.95 -11.86
C ARG A 46 7.57 25.13 -11.64
N SER A 47 6.47 25.81 -11.32
CA SER A 47 5.12 25.25 -11.40
C SER A 47 4.90 24.78 -12.83
N SER A 48 5.00 23.46 -13.04
CA SER A 48 4.49 22.86 -14.28
C SER A 48 2.97 22.93 -14.19
N GLU A 49 2.38 23.63 -15.15
CA GLU A 49 0.95 23.54 -15.40
C GLU A 49 0.54 22.06 -15.50
N PRO A 50 -0.67 21.70 -15.07
CA PRO A 50 -1.16 20.34 -15.22
C PRO A 50 -1.22 20.03 -16.72
N LYS A 51 -0.27 19.24 -17.21
CA LYS A 51 -0.35 18.63 -18.55
C LYS A 51 -1.70 17.91 -18.60
N LYS A 52 -2.64 18.44 -19.39
CA LYS A 52 -3.88 17.74 -19.73
C LYS A 52 -3.53 16.32 -20.12
N ASN A 53 -4.18 15.37 -19.47
CA ASN A 53 -3.92 13.96 -19.62
C ASN A 53 -4.36 13.52 -21.03
N LYS A 54 -3.46 13.61 -22.02
CA LYS A 54 -3.70 13.26 -23.44
C LYS A 54 -4.31 11.85 -23.59
N PHE A 55 -4.02 10.96 -22.65
CA PHE A 55 -4.59 9.62 -22.61
C PHE A 55 -6.12 9.63 -22.46
N GLY A 56 -6.68 10.55 -21.66
CA GLY A 56 -8.13 10.65 -21.45
C GLY A 56 -8.88 11.11 -22.71
N GLU A 57 -8.31 12.06 -23.46
CA GLU A 57 -8.88 12.54 -24.73
C GLU A 57 -8.79 11.45 -25.81
N ASN A 58 -7.66 10.75 -25.92
CA ASN A 58 -7.48 9.63 -26.84
C ASN A 58 -8.43 8.45 -26.54
N VAL A 59 -8.76 8.21 -25.27
CA VAL A 59 -9.69 7.14 -24.86
C VAL A 59 -11.16 7.47 -25.17
N ILE A 60 -11.55 8.74 -25.09
CA ILE A 60 -12.91 9.18 -25.46
C ILE A 60 -13.10 9.06 -26.98
N ASP A 61 -12.09 9.41 -27.77
CA ASP A 61 -12.14 9.24 -29.23
C ASP A 61 -12.05 7.77 -29.66
N ALA A 62 -11.29 6.93 -28.94
CA ALA A 62 -11.32 5.48 -29.16
C ALA A 62 -12.71 4.87 -28.89
N ARG A 63 -13.43 5.33 -27.85
CA ARG A 63 -14.80 4.87 -27.57
C ARG A 63 -15.78 5.26 -28.68
N LYS A 64 -15.68 6.49 -29.20
CA LYS A 64 -16.49 6.93 -30.34
C LYS A 64 -16.18 6.09 -31.57
N GLY A 65 -14.90 5.84 -31.86
CA GLY A 65 -14.46 4.98 -32.95
C GLY A 65 -15.00 3.54 -32.84
N HIS A 66 -14.97 2.93 -31.65
CA HIS A 66 -15.53 1.61 -31.41
C HIS A 66 -17.06 1.55 -31.59
N ILE A 67 -17.79 2.58 -31.13
CA ILE A 67 -19.25 2.64 -31.30
C ILE A 67 -19.62 2.79 -32.79
N LEU A 68 -18.96 3.70 -33.51
CA LEU A 68 -19.13 3.87 -34.96
C LEU A 68 -18.78 2.60 -35.74
N LEU A 69 -17.69 1.92 -35.37
CA LEU A 69 -17.29 0.65 -36.00
C LEU A 69 -18.32 -0.46 -35.74
N THR A 70 -18.85 -0.54 -34.52
CA THR A 70 -19.88 -1.55 -34.17
C THR A 70 -21.18 -1.29 -34.93
N ILE A 71 -21.60 -0.02 -35.04
CA ILE A 71 -22.77 0.38 -35.83
C ILE A 71 -22.55 0.05 -37.31
N ALA A 72 -21.37 0.35 -37.86
CA ALA A 72 -21.03 0.03 -39.25
C ALA A 72 -21.05 -1.49 -39.51
N ILE A 73 -20.54 -2.30 -38.59
CA ILE A 73 -20.58 -3.77 -38.67
C ILE A 73 -22.04 -4.27 -38.64
N CYS A 74 -22.88 -3.74 -37.76
CA CYS A 74 -24.30 -4.11 -37.71
C CYS A 74 -25.05 -3.75 -38.99
N ILE A 75 -24.78 -2.58 -39.58
CA ILE A 75 -25.37 -2.15 -40.86
C ILE A 75 -24.92 -3.08 -42.00
N LEU A 76 -23.63 -3.43 -42.05
CA LEU A 76 -23.11 -4.34 -43.09
C LEU A 76 -23.63 -5.77 -42.95
N LEU A 77 -23.83 -6.27 -41.73
CA LEU A 77 -24.47 -7.57 -41.47
C LEU A 77 -25.93 -7.59 -41.93
N PHE A 78 -26.67 -6.50 -41.68
CA PHE A 78 -28.05 -6.36 -42.14
C PHE A 78 -28.14 -6.30 -43.67
N LEU A 79 -27.24 -5.57 -44.33
CA LEU A 79 -27.13 -5.54 -45.79
C LEU A 79 -26.68 -6.88 -46.38
N GLY A 80 -25.90 -7.67 -45.63
CA GLY A 80 -25.49 -9.03 -45.98
C GLY A 80 -26.64 -10.02 -46.13
N LEU A 81 -27.79 -9.78 -45.47
CA LEU A 81 -29.02 -10.56 -45.67
C LEU A 81 -29.67 -10.29 -47.04
N VAL A 82 -29.44 -9.10 -47.60
CA VAL A 82 -29.97 -8.68 -48.91
C VAL A 82 -29.02 -9.08 -50.03
N ASN A 83 -27.70 -9.04 -49.79
CA ASN A 83 -26.71 -9.47 -50.76
C ASN A 83 -25.46 -10.09 -50.07
N PRO A 84 -25.15 -11.37 -50.34
CA PRO A 84 -24.07 -12.10 -49.67
C PRO A 84 -22.67 -11.51 -49.88
N ILE A 85 -22.47 -10.68 -50.90
CA ILE A 85 -21.20 -9.99 -51.17
C ILE A 85 -20.79 -9.09 -49.99
N PHE A 86 -21.74 -8.46 -49.29
CA PHE A 86 -21.45 -7.62 -48.12
C PHE A 86 -20.94 -8.43 -46.92
N LEU A 87 -21.36 -9.70 -46.82
CA LEU A 87 -20.92 -10.62 -45.77
C LEU A 87 -19.42 -10.93 -45.94
N ILE A 88 -18.98 -11.15 -47.18
CA ILE A 88 -17.56 -11.36 -47.53
C ILE A 88 -16.71 -10.14 -47.14
N ILE A 89 -17.20 -8.93 -47.41
CA ILE A 89 -16.50 -7.67 -47.08
C ILE A 89 -16.31 -7.51 -45.56
N THR A 90 -17.25 -7.98 -44.74
CA THR A 90 -17.11 -7.92 -43.27
C THR A 90 -16.20 -8.99 -42.69
N ILE A 91 -16.17 -10.19 -43.30
CA ILE A 91 -15.38 -11.31 -42.81
C ILE A 91 -13.89 -11.08 -43.08
N ILE A 92 -13.52 -10.52 -44.24
CA ILE A 92 -12.12 -10.37 -44.65
C ILE A 92 -11.27 -9.58 -43.64
N PRO A 93 -11.69 -8.39 -43.12
CA PRO A 93 -10.94 -7.65 -42.11
C PRO A 93 -10.81 -8.41 -40.78
N ILE A 94 -11.86 -9.12 -40.37
CA ILE A 94 -11.86 -9.94 -39.15
C ILE A 94 -10.87 -11.10 -39.32
N LEU A 95 -10.93 -11.80 -40.45
CA LEU A 95 -10.02 -12.88 -40.80
C LEU A 95 -8.56 -12.37 -40.88
N TYR A 96 -8.35 -11.19 -41.46
CA TYR A 96 -7.05 -10.53 -41.52
C TYR A 96 -6.47 -10.21 -40.13
N MET A 97 -7.32 -9.84 -39.16
CA MET A 97 -6.90 -9.65 -37.76
C MET A 97 -6.39 -10.95 -37.12
N PHE A 98 -6.95 -12.11 -37.46
CA PHE A 98 -6.53 -13.40 -36.91
C PHE A 98 -5.37 -14.06 -37.66
N ILE A 99 -5.28 -13.86 -38.98
CA ILE A 99 -4.27 -14.49 -39.83
C ILE A 99 -2.95 -13.73 -39.78
N SER A 100 -2.99 -12.39 -39.86
CA SER A 100 -1.75 -11.60 -39.95
C SER A 100 -1.04 -11.47 -38.60
N LYS A 101 0.30 -11.50 -38.61
CA LYS A 101 1.11 -11.22 -37.40
C LYS A 101 0.80 -9.83 -36.82
N SER A 102 0.71 -8.81 -37.68
CA SER A 102 0.36 -7.44 -37.27
C SER A 102 -1.06 -7.33 -36.68
N GLY A 103 -2.04 -8.03 -37.27
CA GLY A 103 -3.42 -8.07 -36.77
C GLY A 103 -3.53 -8.68 -35.37
N ARG A 104 -2.88 -9.82 -35.15
CA ARG A 104 -2.84 -10.48 -33.83
C ARG A 104 -2.14 -9.62 -32.78
N GLN A 105 -1.05 -8.95 -33.16
CA GLN A 105 -0.35 -8.02 -32.28
C GLN A 105 -1.26 -6.87 -31.84
N LYS A 106 -1.96 -6.21 -32.78
CA LYS A 106 -2.92 -5.13 -32.49
C LYS A 106 -4.06 -5.61 -31.58
N MET A 107 -4.55 -6.83 -31.80
CA MET A 107 -5.57 -7.43 -30.93
C MET A 107 -5.07 -7.60 -29.49
N TYR A 108 -3.86 -8.11 -29.30
CA TYR A 108 -3.28 -8.26 -27.96
C TYR A 108 -2.97 -6.91 -27.28
N ILE A 109 -2.54 -5.91 -28.04
CA ILE A 109 -2.38 -4.54 -27.54
C ILE A 109 -3.72 -3.97 -27.05
N SER A 110 -4.78 -4.08 -27.86
CA SER A 110 -6.12 -3.62 -27.47
C SER A 110 -6.64 -4.35 -26.23
N ALA A 111 -6.45 -5.68 -26.14
CA ALA A 111 -6.83 -6.46 -24.98
C ALA A 111 -6.03 -6.08 -23.71
N SER A 112 -4.75 -5.72 -23.87
CA SER A 112 -3.89 -5.21 -22.79
C SER A 112 -4.40 -3.88 -22.26
N VAL A 113 -4.65 -2.91 -23.17
CA VAL A 113 -5.20 -1.58 -22.83
C VAL A 113 -6.53 -1.70 -22.11
N HIS A 114 -7.47 -2.50 -22.65
CA HIS A 114 -8.77 -2.69 -22.01
C HIS A 114 -8.61 -3.31 -20.61
N SER A 115 -7.74 -4.31 -20.45
CA SER A 115 -7.48 -4.94 -19.15
C SER A 115 -6.89 -3.96 -18.15
N LEU A 116 -6.02 -3.04 -18.59
CA LEU A 116 -5.46 -1.98 -17.77
C LEU A 116 -6.54 -0.97 -17.34
N GLN A 117 -7.42 -0.57 -18.26
CA GLN A 117 -8.54 0.34 -17.97
C GLN A 117 -9.49 -0.22 -16.90
N VAL A 118 -9.75 -1.53 -16.91
CA VAL A 118 -10.57 -2.20 -15.89
C VAL A 118 -9.76 -2.67 -14.67
N SER A 119 -8.54 -2.17 -14.48
CA SER A 119 -7.66 -2.45 -13.34
C SER A 119 -7.28 -3.94 -13.15
N LYS A 120 -7.26 -4.73 -14.22
CA LYS A 120 -6.83 -6.15 -14.22
C LYS A 120 -5.38 -6.26 -14.69
N ILE A 121 -4.44 -5.90 -13.82
CA ILE A 121 -3.00 -5.77 -14.13
C ILE A 121 -2.42 -7.08 -14.67
N ASP A 122 -2.68 -8.22 -14.03
CA ASP A 122 -2.14 -9.52 -14.47
C ASP A 122 -2.60 -9.92 -15.88
N LYS A 123 -3.84 -9.54 -16.24
CA LYS A 123 -4.38 -9.76 -17.59
C LYS A 123 -3.74 -8.82 -18.60
N ALA A 124 -3.52 -7.56 -18.22
CA ALA A 124 -2.82 -6.59 -19.06
C ALA A 124 -1.40 -7.05 -19.39
N GLU A 125 -0.61 -7.44 -18.37
CA GLU A 125 0.75 -7.99 -18.55
C GLU A 125 0.75 -9.24 -19.44
N LYS A 126 -0.20 -10.16 -19.23
CA LYS A 126 -0.34 -11.36 -20.05
C LYS A 126 -0.56 -11.04 -21.54
N TYR A 127 -1.40 -10.05 -21.85
CA TYR A 127 -1.65 -9.64 -23.23
C TYR A 127 -0.50 -8.84 -23.81
N LEU A 128 0.15 -7.98 -23.04
CA LEU A 128 1.35 -7.27 -23.45
C LEU A 128 2.49 -8.24 -23.83
N LYS A 129 2.72 -9.27 -23.01
CA LYS A 129 3.71 -10.32 -23.29
C LYS A 129 3.43 -11.05 -24.60
N LYS A 130 2.14 -11.33 -24.88
CA LYS A 130 1.72 -11.94 -26.15
C LYS A 130 1.93 -10.99 -27.34
N ALA A 131 1.68 -9.70 -27.19
CA ALA A 131 1.97 -8.70 -28.22
C ALA A 131 3.46 -8.61 -28.53
N LYS A 132 4.30 -8.53 -27.48
CA LYS A 132 5.78 -8.45 -27.57
C LYS A 132 6.38 -9.68 -28.26
N SER A 133 5.86 -10.87 -27.97
CA SER A 133 6.32 -12.11 -28.62
C SER A 133 6.06 -12.19 -30.13
N ILE A 134 5.27 -11.26 -30.70
CA ILE A 134 4.88 -11.28 -32.11
C ILE A 134 5.67 -10.26 -32.93
N LEU A 135 5.86 -9.05 -32.41
CA LEU A 135 6.63 -7.98 -33.04
C LEU A 135 6.96 -6.91 -31.98
N ASP A 136 8.15 -6.33 -32.04
CA ASP A 136 8.58 -5.25 -31.15
C ASP A 136 8.31 -3.88 -31.81
N ASN A 137 7.48 -3.04 -31.17
CA ASN A 137 7.07 -1.74 -31.70
C ASN A 137 7.09 -0.68 -30.59
N GLU A 138 7.25 0.59 -30.95
CA GLU A 138 7.24 1.74 -30.03
C GLU A 138 5.99 1.80 -29.13
N LEU A 139 4.81 1.41 -29.64
CA LEU A 139 3.56 1.36 -28.87
C LEU A 139 3.60 0.33 -27.71
N ILE A 140 4.42 -0.71 -27.81
CA ILE A 140 4.60 -1.70 -26.73
C ILE A 140 5.41 -1.08 -25.59
N PHE A 141 6.38 -0.22 -25.90
CA PHE A 141 7.20 0.46 -24.89
C PHE A 141 6.37 1.42 -24.04
N GLU A 142 5.54 2.26 -24.67
CA GLU A 142 4.64 3.19 -23.96
C GLU A 142 3.64 2.43 -23.05
N LEU A 143 3.08 1.32 -23.53
CA LEU A 143 2.18 0.47 -22.73
C LEU A 143 2.89 -0.25 -21.58
N GLU A 144 4.14 -0.65 -21.77
CA GLU A 144 4.99 -1.23 -20.73
C GLU A 144 5.29 -0.19 -19.65
N GLU A 145 5.59 1.05 -20.03
CA GLU A 145 5.78 2.17 -19.11
C GLU A 145 4.51 2.46 -18.28
N ASP A 146 3.35 2.50 -18.93
CA ASP A 146 2.05 2.71 -18.25
C ASP A 146 1.72 1.60 -17.26
N ILE A 147 1.90 0.33 -17.64
CA ILE A 147 1.68 -0.82 -16.75
C ILE A 147 2.63 -0.74 -15.55
N ASN A 148 3.90 -0.43 -15.77
CA ASN A 148 4.89 -0.27 -14.70
C ASN A 148 4.54 0.88 -13.76
N ASN A 149 4.09 2.02 -14.30
CA ASN A 149 3.66 3.18 -13.50
C ASN A 149 2.46 2.84 -12.60
N VAL A 150 1.46 2.12 -13.12
CA VAL A 150 0.29 1.67 -12.34
C VAL A 150 0.70 0.68 -11.26
N LYS A 151 1.58 -0.28 -11.59
CA LYS A 151 2.11 -1.27 -10.63
C LYS A 151 2.88 -0.60 -9.49
N ASN A 152 3.75 0.36 -9.82
CA ASN A 152 4.51 1.12 -8.84
C ASN A 152 3.60 1.94 -7.92
N ARG A 153 2.55 2.58 -8.46
CA ARG A 153 1.55 3.29 -7.64
C ARG A 153 0.80 2.35 -6.69
N SER A 154 0.38 1.17 -7.17
CA SER A 154 -0.29 0.16 -6.34
C SER A 154 0.63 -0.38 -5.24
N SER A 155 1.89 -0.68 -5.59
CA SER A 155 2.92 -1.10 -4.64
C SER A 155 3.17 -0.05 -3.56
N ASN A 156 3.34 1.22 -3.95
CA ASN A 156 3.53 2.33 -3.04
C ASN A 156 2.33 2.53 -2.12
N LYS A 157 1.09 2.41 -2.64
CA LYS A 157 -0.13 2.46 -1.82
C LYS A 157 -0.18 1.32 -0.80
N LYS A 158 0.18 0.09 -1.20
CA LYS A 158 0.26 -1.05 -0.29
C LYS A 158 1.33 -0.83 0.78
N LYS A 159 2.50 -0.33 0.41
CA LYS A 159 3.58 0.02 1.34
C LYS A 159 3.14 1.09 2.34
N PHE A 160 2.45 2.13 1.87
CA PHE A 160 1.89 3.18 2.73
C PHE A 160 0.90 2.64 3.75
N LEU A 161 -0.06 1.80 3.34
CA LEU A 161 -1.02 1.18 4.26
C LEU A 161 -0.36 0.27 5.29
N VAL A 162 0.69 -0.46 4.91
CA VAL A 162 1.46 -1.29 5.84
C VAL A 162 2.19 -0.42 6.86
N LEU A 163 2.78 0.69 6.44
CA LEU A 163 3.44 1.64 7.36
C LEU A 163 2.43 2.28 8.31
N GLU A 164 1.28 2.74 7.81
CA GLU A 164 0.21 3.29 8.64
C GLU A 164 -0.30 2.28 9.67
N TYR A 165 -0.51 1.02 9.28
CA TYR A 165 -0.90 -0.04 10.21
C TYR A 165 0.18 -0.33 11.26
N LYS A 166 1.46 -0.38 10.85
CA LYS A 166 2.60 -0.53 11.77
C LYS A 166 2.62 0.60 12.81
N ASP A 167 2.43 1.85 12.40
CA ASP A 167 2.42 3.01 13.31
C ASP A 167 1.24 2.95 14.30
N ILE A 168 0.05 2.59 13.84
CA ILE A 168 -1.13 2.43 14.71
C ILE A 168 -0.90 1.31 15.73
N LEU A 169 -0.36 0.17 15.29
CA LEU A 169 -0.05 -0.96 16.15
C LEU A 169 1.00 -0.57 17.20
N LEU A 170 2.08 0.10 16.79
CA LEU A 170 3.15 0.55 17.66
C LEU A 170 2.61 1.49 18.75
N ASN A 171 1.78 2.47 18.38
CA ASN A 171 1.17 3.40 19.33
C ASN A 171 0.27 2.69 20.35
N LYS A 172 -0.49 1.67 19.91
CA LYS A 172 -1.32 0.85 20.78
C LYS A 172 -0.47 0.07 21.79
N GLN A 173 0.62 -0.53 21.33
CA GLN A 173 1.54 -1.30 22.17
C GLN A 173 2.23 -0.40 23.20
N ILE A 174 2.68 0.80 22.80
CA ILE A 174 3.21 1.82 23.72
C ILE A 174 2.17 2.21 24.78
N GLY A 175 0.93 2.47 24.36
CA GLY A 175 -0.17 2.77 25.28
C GLY A 175 -0.41 1.67 26.31
N ARG A 176 -0.32 0.39 25.91
CA ARG A 176 -0.40 -0.74 26.84
C ARG A 176 0.76 -0.78 27.82
N ASN A 177 2.00 -0.49 27.39
CA ASN A 177 3.16 -0.46 28.29
C ASN A 177 2.99 0.62 29.38
N LEU A 178 2.46 1.79 29.03
CA LEU A 178 2.16 2.85 29.99
C LEU A 178 1.08 2.41 30.99
N LYS A 179 -0.02 1.83 30.49
CA LYS A 179 -1.10 1.32 31.33
C LYS A 179 -0.67 0.15 32.24
N ALA A 180 0.20 -0.74 31.75
CA ALA A 180 0.76 -1.83 32.54
C ALA A 180 1.58 -1.28 33.72
N ARG A 181 2.39 -0.25 33.48
CA ARG A 181 3.15 0.44 34.54
C ARG A 181 2.22 1.08 35.58
N GLU A 182 1.10 1.67 35.16
CA GLU A 182 0.10 2.18 36.10
C GLU A 182 -0.50 1.07 36.99
N PHE A 183 -0.73 -0.12 36.43
CA PHE A 183 -1.19 -1.27 37.20
C PHE A 183 -0.13 -1.78 38.17
N GLU A 184 1.14 -1.84 37.76
CA GLU A 184 2.26 -2.17 38.65
C GLU A 184 2.31 -1.21 39.85
N ASN A 185 2.22 0.10 39.59
CA ASN A 185 2.25 1.13 40.64
C ASN A 185 1.06 1.03 41.61
N LYS A 186 -0.06 0.46 41.17
CA LYS A 186 -1.26 0.21 42.00
C LYS A 186 -1.23 -1.16 42.69
N GLY A 187 -0.16 -1.95 42.50
CA GLY A 187 -0.04 -3.32 43.02
C GLY A 187 -0.88 -4.36 42.27
N ASN A 188 -1.52 -3.99 41.16
CA ASN A 188 -2.30 -4.93 40.33
C ASN A 188 -1.39 -5.65 39.32
N ILE A 189 -0.55 -6.55 39.85
CA ILE A 189 0.51 -7.20 39.07
C ILE A 189 -0.05 -8.07 37.94
N ASN A 190 -1.13 -8.82 38.17
CA ASN A 190 -1.71 -9.69 37.14
C ASN A 190 -2.18 -8.89 35.92
N SER A 191 -2.84 -7.74 36.14
CA SER A 191 -3.29 -6.89 35.02
C SER A 191 -2.12 -6.25 34.26
N ALA A 192 -0.99 -5.98 34.94
CA ALA A 192 0.22 -5.51 34.28
C ALA A 192 0.83 -6.60 33.39
N ILE A 193 0.92 -7.84 33.90
CA ILE A 193 1.42 -9.00 33.15
C ILE A 193 0.59 -9.23 31.89
N ASP A 194 -0.75 -9.22 31.99
CA ASP A 194 -1.63 -9.44 30.84
C ASP A 194 -1.37 -8.44 29.69
N LEU A 195 -1.11 -7.18 30.04
CA LEU A 195 -0.83 -6.14 29.05
C LEU A 195 0.55 -6.28 28.42
N TYR A 196 1.57 -6.64 29.20
CA TYR A 196 2.90 -6.90 28.66
C TYR A 196 2.94 -8.16 27.78
N GLU A 197 2.28 -9.24 28.21
CA GLU A 197 2.15 -10.49 27.44
C GLU A 197 1.46 -10.25 26.09
N LEU A 198 0.43 -9.39 26.09
CA LEU A 198 -0.24 -9.04 24.84
C LEU A 198 0.69 -8.32 23.85
N ASN A 199 1.63 -7.50 24.34
CA ASN A 199 2.63 -6.86 23.49
C ASN A 199 3.67 -7.85 22.96
N ILE A 200 4.11 -8.81 23.77
CA ILE A 200 4.99 -9.89 23.32
C ILE A 200 4.31 -10.76 22.26
N LYS A 201 3.04 -11.12 22.48
CA LYS A 201 2.26 -11.91 21.54
C LYS A 201 2.11 -11.23 20.18
N GLU A 202 1.99 -9.91 20.16
CA GLU A 202 1.91 -9.10 18.94
C GLU A 202 3.30 -8.72 18.35
N GLY A 203 4.41 -9.21 18.93
CA GLY A 203 5.74 -9.03 18.39
C GLY A 203 6.33 -7.63 18.59
N PHE A 204 6.03 -6.95 19.70
CA PHE A 204 6.57 -5.63 19.99
C PHE A 204 8.11 -5.62 19.97
N THR A 205 8.70 -4.61 19.34
CA THR A 205 10.15 -4.55 19.09
C THR A 205 10.93 -3.74 20.13
N GLY A 206 10.24 -3.09 21.07
CA GLY A 206 10.88 -2.39 22.20
C GLY A 206 11.14 -3.32 23.39
N ILE A 207 12.18 -3.00 24.17
CA ILE A 207 12.65 -3.84 25.30
C ILE A 207 11.71 -3.87 26.51
N VAL A 208 10.96 -2.79 26.74
CA VAL A 208 10.19 -2.54 27.97
C VAL A 208 9.34 -3.72 28.45
N PRO A 209 8.41 -4.31 27.64
CA PRO A 209 7.56 -5.40 28.13
C PRO A 209 8.36 -6.64 28.53
N TYR A 210 9.47 -6.92 27.85
CA TYR A 210 10.30 -8.08 28.12
C TYR A 210 11.04 -7.94 29.46
N GLU A 211 11.71 -6.80 29.68
CA GLU A 211 12.41 -6.53 30.94
C GLU A 211 11.45 -6.56 32.13
N ARG A 212 10.27 -5.93 31.99
CA ARG A 212 9.27 -5.93 33.06
C ARG A 212 8.75 -7.32 33.36
N LEU A 213 8.41 -8.12 32.34
CA LEU A 213 7.94 -9.50 32.56
C LEU A 213 9.01 -10.37 33.21
N MET A 214 10.28 -10.20 32.84
CA MET A 214 11.38 -10.93 33.48
C MET A 214 11.47 -10.63 34.98
N GLU A 215 11.42 -9.36 35.37
CA GLU A 215 11.40 -8.99 36.80
C GLU A 215 10.16 -9.53 37.53
N LEU A 216 8.99 -9.47 36.90
CA LEU A 216 7.73 -9.91 37.52
C LEU A 216 7.66 -11.42 37.70
N TYR A 217 8.12 -12.18 36.70
CA TYR A 217 8.17 -13.64 36.77
C TYR A 217 9.26 -14.13 37.72
N GLU A 218 10.42 -13.48 37.76
CA GLU A 218 11.47 -13.78 38.75
C GLU A 218 10.94 -13.63 40.19
N LYS A 219 10.26 -12.51 40.49
CA LYS A 219 9.65 -12.26 41.81
C LYS A 219 8.57 -13.28 42.19
N GLN A 220 7.89 -13.84 41.19
CA GLN A 220 6.89 -14.90 41.38
C GLN A 220 7.49 -16.31 41.33
N GLN A 221 8.81 -16.45 41.14
CA GLN A 221 9.50 -17.73 40.94
C GLN A 221 8.96 -18.54 39.75
N LYS A 222 8.36 -17.85 38.76
CA LYS A 222 7.84 -18.45 37.52
C LYS A 222 8.94 -18.50 36.45
N TYR A 223 9.98 -19.27 36.73
CA TYR A 223 11.19 -19.31 35.89
C TYR A 223 10.93 -19.82 34.47
N ASP A 224 9.95 -20.71 34.27
CA ASP A 224 9.56 -21.18 32.95
C ASP A 224 8.95 -20.08 32.08
N ASP A 225 8.13 -19.22 32.67
CA ASP A 225 7.55 -18.08 31.97
C ASP A 225 8.61 -17.04 31.63
N GLU A 226 9.55 -16.79 32.53
CA GLU A 226 10.69 -15.93 32.27
C GLU A 226 11.55 -16.45 31.10
N ILE A 227 11.89 -17.74 31.11
CA ILE A 227 12.65 -18.39 30.02
C ILE A 227 11.89 -18.26 28.68
N ARG A 228 10.57 -18.47 28.67
CA ARG A 228 9.72 -18.30 27.49
C ARG A 228 9.81 -16.87 26.94
N VAL A 229 9.69 -15.88 27.81
CA VAL A 229 9.78 -14.45 27.44
C VAL A 229 11.15 -14.11 26.85
N ILE A 230 12.23 -14.56 27.50
CA ILE A 230 13.61 -14.31 27.05
C ILE A 230 13.88 -14.96 25.68
N ASN A 231 13.45 -16.19 25.48
CA ASN A 231 13.58 -16.84 24.17
C ASN A 231 12.80 -16.08 23.09
N LYS A 232 11.61 -15.55 23.44
CA LYS A 232 10.77 -14.83 22.49
C LYS A 232 11.39 -13.50 22.05
N VAL A 233 11.98 -12.74 22.95
CA VAL A 233 12.67 -11.48 22.57
C VAL A 233 13.89 -11.74 21.70
N ILE A 234 14.67 -12.77 22.01
CA ILE A 234 15.83 -13.17 21.18
C ILE A 234 15.38 -13.53 19.76
N GLU A 235 14.30 -14.29 19.62
CA GLU A 235 13.70 -14.64 18.32
C GLU A 235 13.28 -13.39 17.54
N ILE A 236 12.52 -12.48 18.17
CA ILE A 236 12.01 -11.27 17.52
C ILE A 236 13.15 -10.35 17.10
N PHE A 237 14.16 -10.14 17.96
CA PHE A 237 15.25 -9.22 17.68
C PHE A 237 16.19 -9.74 16.60
N LYS A 238 16.46 -11.05 16.55
CA LYS A 238 17.23 -11.68 15.46
C LYS A 238 16.53 -11.55 14.11
N ASN A 239 15.20 -11.61 14.10
CA ASN A 239 14.37 -11.52 12.91
C ASN A 239 13.99 -10.09 12.51
N SER A 240 14.33 -9.08 13.33
CA SER A 240 14.12 -7.67 12.98
C SER A 240 15.17 -7.23 11.95
N TRP A 241 14.72 -6.96 10.73
CA TRP A 241 15.59 -6.60 9.61
C TRP A 241 15.98 -5.12 9.59
N GLU A 242 15.24 -4.27 10.32
CA GLU A 242 15.39 -2.81 10.22
C GLU A 242 16.65 -2.31 10.96
N ASP A 243 17.08 -2.93 12.09
CA ASP A 243 18.18 -2.42 12.92
C ASP A 243 19.08 -3.52 13.54
N LYS A 244 19.66 -4.41 12.72
CA LYS A 244 20.46 -5.54 13.23
C LYS A 244 21.67 -5.15 14.09
N ILE A 245 22.29 -3.99 13.81
CA ILE A 245 23.47 -3.52 14.54
C ILE A 245 23.09 -3.02 15.94
N ASP A 246 21.93 -2.35 16.06
CA ASP A 246 21.50 -1.72 17.32
C ASP A 246 20.93 -2.73 18.33
N LYS A 247 20.57 -3.95 17.87
CA LYS A 247 19.97 -5.00 18.71
C LYS A 247 20.94 -6.03 19.25
N GLN A 248 22.20 -6.01 18.82
CA GLN A 248 23.18 -7.02 19.21
C GLN A 248 23.46 -7.01 20.73
N SER A 249 23.65 -5.83 21.31
CA SER A 249 23.88 -5.69 22.76
C SER A 249 22.68 -6.14 23.60
N GLU A 250 21.46 -5.86 23.13
CA GLU A 250 20.22 -6.30 23.78
C GLU A 250 20.10 -7.84 23.71
N ILE A 251 20.41 -8.45 22.56
CA ILE A 251 20.42 -9.92 22.40
C ILE A 251 21.44 -10.56 23.35
N GLU A 252 22.64 -9.99 23.48
CA GLU A 252 23.67 -10.47 24.41
C GLU A 252 23.23 -10.36 25.88
N MET A 253 22.57 -9.26 26.24
CA MET A 253 21.97 -9.07 27.57
C MET A 253 20.93 -10.17 27.86
N PHE A 254 19.98 -10.40 26.94
CA PHE A 254 18.95 -11.42 27.11
C PHE A 254 19.53 -12.84 27.14
N THR A 255 20.54 -13.12 26.32
CA THR A 255 21.23 -14.42 26.31
C THR A 255 21.95 -14.67 27.63
N SER A 256 22.66 -13.66 28.15
CA SER A 256 23.34 -13.75 29.45
C SER A 256 22.35 -14.00 30.60
N ARG A 257 21.16 -13.38 30.54
CA ARG A 257 20.12 -13.63 31.54
C ARG A 257 19.50 -15.02 31.39
N LEU A 258 19.33 -15.51 30.16
CA LEU A 258 18.84 -16.87 29.89
C LEU A 258 19.73 -17.94 30.52
N GLU A 259 21.05 -17.79 30.42
CA GLU A 259 22.00 -18.72 31.02
C GLU A 259 21.89 -18.72 32.55
N LYS A 260 21.83 -17.54 33.16
CA LYS A 260 21.67 -17.39 34.62
C LYS A 260 20.40 -18.06 35.12
N ILE A 261 19.26 -17.81 34.47
CA ILE A 261 17.98 -18.32 34.93
C ILE A 261 17.85 -19.84 34.77
N LYS A 262 18.49 -20.43 33.75
CA LYS A 262 18.58 -21.89 33.58
C LYS A 262 19.35 -22.53 34.73
N ILE A 263 20.50 -21.97 35.11
CA ILE A 263 21.30 -22.46 36.23
C ILE A 263 20.51 -22.34 37.54
N VAL A 264 19.79 -21.24 37.76
CA VAL A 264 18.94 -21.07 38.95
C VAL A 264 17.84 -22.13 38.98
N LYS A 265 17.17 -22.37 37.85
CA LYS A 265 16.13 -23.40 37.74
C LYS A 265 16.70 -24.80 38.04
N GLU A 266 17.86 -25.16 37.48
CA GLU A 266 18.53 -26.46 37.71
C GLU A 266 18.96 -26.67 39.17
N LYS A 267 19.17 -25.60 39.94
CA LYS A 267 19.50 -25.71 41.38
C LYS A 267 18.27 -25.89 42.28
N LEU A 268 17.09 -25.56 41.77
CA LEU A 268 15.84 -25.59 42.54
C LEU A 268 15.04 -26.88 42.31
N TYR A 269 15.38 -27.67 41.30
CA TYR A 269 14.76 -28.96 40.94
C TYR A 269 15.82 -30.05 40.91
#